data_AF-A0A9P6QR64-F1
#
_entry.id   AF-A0A9P6QR64-F1
#
_cell.length_a   1.000
_cell.length_b   1.000
_cell.length_c   1.000
_cell.angle_alpha   90.00
_cell.angle_beta   90.00
_cell.angle_gamma   90.00
#
_symmetry.space_group_name_H-M   'P 1'
#
loop_
_entity.id
_entity.type
_entity.pdbx_description
1 polymer ?
#
loop_
_entity_poly.entity_id
_entity_poly.type
_entity_poly.pdbx_seq_one_letter_code
_entity_poly.pdbx_strand_id
1 'polypeptide(L)' 'MYSQYAKEGRDNQLYDEGARLVAGCVPIDKQGRRVLLVASSKNEGEWVLPKGGWENDETQEEAAMRETWEE' A
#
# COMPACT_ATOMS: atom_id res chain seq x y z
N MET A 1 4.49 1.53 16.50
CA MET A 1 5.62 0.75 15.96
C MET A 1 4.98 -0.26 15.01
N TYR A 2 5.14 -0.10 13.70
CA TYR A 2 4.52 -0.98 12.72
C TYR A 2 5.22 -2.35 12.74
N SER A 3 4.43 -3.43 12.63
CA SER A 3 4.91 -4.81 12.61
C SER A 3 5.78 -5.07 11.38
N GLN A 4 6.85 -5.87 11.51
CA GLN A 4 7.63 -6.38 10.37
C GLN A 4 6.94 -7.54 9.64
N TYR A 5 5.77 -7.98 10.12
CA TYR A 5 4.96 -9.03 9.51
C TYR A 5 3.77 -8.37 8.82
N ALA A 6 3.64 -8.59 7.51
CA ALA A 6 2.46 -8.22 6.75
C ALA A 6 1.22 -8.88 7.36
N LYS A 7 0.11 -8.14 7.43
CA LYS A 7 -1.17 -8.72 7.87
C LYS A 7 -1.62 -9.75 6.81
N GLU A 8 -1.65 -11.02 7.20
CA GLU A 8 -2.18 -12.10 6.35
C GLU A 8 -3.68 -12.28 6.62
N GLY A 9 -4.53 -11.85 5.69
CA GLY A 9 -5.98 -12.02 5.79
C GLY A 9 -6.76 -11.15 4.80
N ARG A 10 -7.98 -11.57 4.44
CA ARG A 10 -8.90 -10.75 3.62
C ARG A 10 -10.15 -10.29 4.37
N ASP A 11 -10.33 -10.76 5.61
CA ASP A 11 -11.59 -10.60 6.36
C ASP A 11 -11.88 -9.14 6.73
N ASN A 12 -10.84 -8.33 6.92
CA ASN A 12 -10.99 -6.92 7.28
C ASN A 12 -10.88 -5.95 6.09
N GLN A 13 -10.71 -6.43 4.86
CA GLN A 13 -10.53 -5.56 3.69
C GLN A 13 -11.83 -4.81 3.36
N LEU A 14 -11.67 -3.53 3.06
CA LEU A 14 -12.78 -2.67 2.64
C LEU A 14 -13.03 -2.79 1.13
N TYR A 15 -14.31 -2.67 0.77
CA TYR A 15 -14.78 -2.71 -0.61
C TYR A 15 -15.79 -1.58 -0.84
N ASP A 16 -15.75 -0.98 -2.02
CA ASP A 16 -16.73 -0.01 -2.50
C ASP A 16 -17.22 -0.45 -3.89
N GLU A 17 -18.54 -0.54 -4.06
CA GLU A 17 -19.21 -1.04 -5.28
C GLU A 17 -18.62 -2.37 -5.84
N GLY A 18 -18.14 -3.26 -4.95
CA GLY A 18 -17.54 -4.54 -5.30
C GLY A 18 -16.06 -4.48 -5.69
N ALA A 19 -15.43 -3.30 -5.67
CA ALA A 19 -14.00 -3.12 -5.84
C ALA A 19 -13.29 -3.03 -4.49
N ARG A 20 -12.16 -3.73 -4.35
CA ARG A 20 -11.32 -3.65 -3.15
C ARG A 20 -10.69 -2.27 -3.05
N LEU A 21 -10.79 -1.65 -1.88
CA LEU A 21 -10.12 -0.38 -1.59
C LEU A 21 -8.63 -0.62 -1.30
N VAL A 22 -7.81 0.26 -1.86
CA VAL A 22 -6.35 0.21 -1.77
C VAL A 22 -5.81 1.57 -1.36
N ALA A 23 -4.87 1.57 -0.43
CA ALA A 23 -4.17 2.76 0.04
C ALA A 23 -2.67 2.59 -0.16
N GLY A 24 -1.96 3.71 -0.39
CA GLY A 24 -0.53 3.73 -0.63
C GLY A 24 -0.01 5.16 -0.76
N CYS A 25 1.30 5.32 -0.81
CA CYS A 25 1.93 6.64 -0.95
C CYS A 25 2.49 6.85 -2.36
N VAL A 26 2.72 8.12 -2.70
CA VAL A 26 3.61 8.53 -3.80
C VAL A 26 4.88 9.08 -3.16
N PRO A 27 5.94 8.28 -2.94
CA PRO A 27 7.14 8.76 -2.28
C PRO A 27 7.95 9.59 -3.27
N ILE A 28 8.14 10.86 -2.94
CA ILE A 28 8.89 11.81 -3.77
C ILE A 28 10.24 12.07 -3.11
N ASP A 29 11.31 12.14 -3.90
CA ASP A 29 12.61 12.52 -3.37
C ASP A 29 12.60 13.95 -2.81
N LYS A 30 13.60 14.29 -1.99
CA LYS A 30 13.68 15.60 -1.32
C LYS A 30 13.68 16.80 -2.28
N GLN A 31 13.99 16.58 -3.56
CA GLN A 31 14.03 17.63 -4.58
C GLN A 31 12.72 17.75 -5.37
N GLY A 32 11.75 16.85 -5.17
CA GLY A 32 10.49 16.87 -5.92
C GLY A 32 10.60 16.34 -7.35
N ARG A 33 11.67 15.59 -7.68
CA ARG A 33 12.04 15.25 -9.08
C ARG A 33 11.89 13.78 -9.43
N ARG A 34 11.87 12.90 -8.42
CA ARG A 34 11.82 11.45 -8.62
C ARG A 34 10.76 10.83 -7.73
N VAL A 35 10.07 9.83 -8.27
CA VAL A 35 9.13 8.98 -7.54
C VAL A 35 9.78 7.62 -7.32
N LEU A 36 9.69 7.10 -6.09
CA LEU A 36 10.10 5.74 -5.77
C LEU A 36 8.98 4.77 -6.15
N LEU A 37 9.35 3.71 -6.88
CA LEU A 37 8.46 2.60 -7.22
C LEU A 37 9.08 1.31 -6.70
N VAL A 38 8.22 0.32 -6.43
CA VAL A 38 8.61 -1.04 -6.06
C VAL A 38 8.30 -2.00 -7.22
N ALA A 39 9.04 -3.10 -7.30
CA ALA A 39 8.79 -4.12 -8.31
C ALA A 39 7.47 -4.83 -8.02
N SER A 40 6.63 -5.03 -9.03
CA SER A 40 5.36 -5.72 -8.85
C SER A 40 5.57 -7.19 -8.47
N SER A 41 4.99 -7.62 -7.35
CA SER A 41 4.98 -9.02 -6.93
C SER A 41 4.09 -9.92 -7.81
N LYS A 42 3.18 -9.34 -8.61
CA LYS A 42 2.23 -10.06 -9.45
C LYS A 42 2.62 -10.10 -10.93
N ASN A 43 3.27 -9.04 -11.40
CA ASN A 43 3.59 -8.85 -12.81
C ASN A 43 5.10 -8.59 -12.94
N GLU A 44 5.85 -9.61 -13.33
CA GLU A 44 7.30 -9.50 -13.50
C GLU A 44 7.67 -8.40 -14.53
N GLY A 45 8.63 -7.56 -14.18
CA GLY A 45 9.08 -6.45 -15.02
C GLY A 45 8.25 -5.16 -14.92
N GLU A 46 7.13 -5.18 -14.19
CA GLU A 46 6.35 -3.97 -13.91
C GLU A 46 6.75 -3.30 -12.60
N TRP A 47 6.58 -1.98 -12.56
CA TRP A 47 6.84 -1.15 -11.39
C TRP A 47 5.55 -0.50 -10.91
N VAL A 48 5.32 -0.53 -9.61
CA VAL A 48 4.09 -0.01 -8.98
C VAL A 48 4.42 0.93 -7.84
N LEU A 49 3.47 1.78 -7.47
CA LEU A 49 3.53 2.51 -6.22
C LEU A 49 3.40 1.52 -5.04
N PRO A 50 4.10 1.77 -3.92
CA PRO A 50 3.93 0.97 -2.71
C PRO A 50 2.51 1.19 -2.18
N LYS A 51 1.74 0.11 -2.11
CA LYS A 51 0.30 0.15 -1.84
C LYS A 51 -0.21 -1.23 -1.43
N GLY A 52 -1.32 -1.26 -0.73
CA GLY A 52 -2.05 -2.51 -0.49
C GLY A 52 -3.44 -2.29 0.09
N GLY A 53 -3.96 -3.28 0.82
CA GLY A 53 -5.38 -3.29 1.18
C GLY A 53 -5.69 -2.27 2.26
N TRP A 54 -6.77 -1.50 2.09
CA TRP A 54 -7.30 -0.71 3.20
C TRP A 54 -8.18 -1.61 4.07
N GLU A 55 -7.85 -1.72 5.35
CA GLU A 55 -8.61 -2.49 6.33
C GLU A 55 -9.56 -1.63 7.17
N ASN A 56 -10.60 -2.26 7.73
CA ASN A 56 -11.66 -1.60 8.50
C ASN A 56 -11.24 -1.11 9.90
N ASP A 57 -10.05 -1.48 10.37
CA ASP A 57 -9.49 -1.14 11.68
C ASP A 57 -8.48 0.02 11.62
N GLU A 58 -8.37 0.70 10.48
CA GLU A 58 -7.44 1.80 10.24
C GLU A 58 -8.05 2.91 9.37
N THR A 59 -7.54 4.14 9.50
CA THR A 59 -7.81 5.24 8.57
C THR A 59 -7.12 5.01 7.22
N GLN A 60 -7.56 5.71 6.17
CA GLN A 60 -6.92 5.64 4.86
C GLN A 60 -5.44 6.06 4.91
N GLU A 61 -5.11 7.06 5.73
CA GLU A 61 -3.74 7.53 5.94
C GLU A 61 -2.88 6.50 6.68
N GLU A 62 -3.42 5.86 7.71
CA GLU A 62 -2.74 4.78 8.44
C GLU A 62 -2.48 3.58 7.54
N ALA A 63 -3.47 3.20 6.71
CA ALA A 63 -3.32 2.17 5.69
C ALA A 63 -2.23 2.52 4.69
N ALA A 64 -2.23 3.73 4.16
CA ALA A 64 -1.21 4.20 3.22
C ALA A 64 0.20 4.15 3.84
N MET A 65 0.34 4.58 5.10
CA MET A 65 1.62 4.53 5.82
C MET A 65 2.10 3.10 6.07
N ARG A 66 1.20 2.22 6.53
CA ARG A 66 1.50 0.81 6.80
C ARG A 66 1.93 0.09 5.53
N GLU A 67 1.11 0.15 4.48
CA GLU A 67 1.39 -0.51 3.19
C GLU A 67 2.66 0.03 2.53
N THR A 68 2.97 1.32 2.71
CA THR A 68 4.22 1.89 2.19
C THR A 68 5.46 1.41 2.94
N TRP A 69 5.30 1.01 4.20
CA TRP A 69 6.41 0.52 5.02
C TRP A 69 6.65 -1.00 4.86
N GLU A 70 5.60 -1.76 4.55
CA GLU A 70 5.66 -3.22 4.35
C GLU A 70 6.31 -3.63 3.01
N GLU A 71 6.15 -2.81 1.96
CA GLU A 71 6.74 -2.98 0.62
C GLU A 71 8.16 -2.40 0.51
#